data_AF-A0A250F6S9-F1
#
_entry.id   AF-A0A250F6S9-F1
#
_cell.length_a   1.000
_cell.length_b   1.000
_cell.length_c   1.000
_cell.angle_alpha   90.00
_cell.angle_beta   90.00
_cell.angle_gamma   90.00
#
_symmetry.space_group_name_H-M   'P 1'
#
loop_
_entity.id
_entity.type
_entity.pdbx_description
1 polymer ?
#
loop_
_entity_poly.entity_id
_entity_poly.type
_entity_poly.pdbx_seq_one_letter_code
_entity_poly.pdbx_strand_id
1 'polypeptide(L)'
;MKLTLLLVIACIANTFAQLSPQALDSLQQVKYIKAKYVLHDSQNISLAPSRLYTLKGEKYYGEYVTKYDHRGSALEFYSGGSEGYIPHKRYNTYGKDLPFEADMYEYHIKIDKKHGTIIDNGETHRNFHFIKGEKKIKVPTNSQGRFIIYEYL
;
A
#
# COMPACT_ATOMS: atom_id res chain seq x y z
N MET A 1 -55.49 11.35 -10.97
CA MET A 1 -54.07 11.65 -10.70
C MET A 1 -53.23 10.46 -11.11
N LYS A 2 -52.52 10.53 -12.24
CA LYS A 2 -51.55 9.51 -12.65
C LYS A 2 -50.16 9.99 -12.28
N LEU A 3 -49.50 9.20 -11.46
CA LEU A 3 -48.14 9.38 -10.95
C LEU A 3 -47.16 9.00 -12.06
N THR A 4 -46.40 9.95 -12.60
CA THR A 4 -45.27 9.66 -13.49
C THR A 4 -43.99 10.04 -12.77
N LEU A 5 -43.42 9.05 -12.09
CA LEU A 5 -42.09 9.10 -11.51
C LEU A 5 -41.08 8.83 -12.64
N LEU A 6 -40.49 9.90 -13.19
CA LEU A 6 -39.33 9.78 -14.08
C LEU A 6 -38.11 9.49 -13.22
N LEU A 7 -37.79 8.20 -13.09
CA LEU A 7 -36.52 7.75 -12.55
C LEU A 7 -35.42 8.09 -13.56
N VAL A 8 -34.77 9.24 -13.38
CA VAL A 8 -33.53 9.55 -14.09
C VAL A 8 -32.47 8.62 -13.51
N ILE A 9 -32.25 7.49 -14.20
CA ILE A 9 -31.06 6.66 -14.01
C ILE A 9 -29.90 7.51 -14.51
N ALA A 10 -29.33 8.34 -13.63
CA ALA A 10 -28.00 8.87 -13.84
C ALA A 10 -27.07 7.66 -13.84
N CYS A 11 -26.72 7.20 -15.04
CA CYS A 11 -25.62 6.27 -15.24
C CYS A 11 -24.39 6.87 -14.56
N ILE A 12 -24.08 6.37 -13.35
CA ILE A 12 -22.75 6.51 -12.79
C ILE A 12 -21.88 5.65 -13.69
N ALA A 13 -21.41 6.23 -14.79
CA ALA A 13 -20.22 5.76 -15.43
C ALA A 13 -19.16 5.84 -14.33
N ASN A 14 -18.85 4.69 -13.73
CA ASN A 14 -17.57 4.47 -13.07
C ASN A 14 -16.54 4.69 -14.18
N THR A 15 -16.18 5.95 -14.44
CA THR A 15 -15.02 6.30 -15.22
C THR A 15 -13.84 5.81 -14.38
N PHE A 16 -13.49 4.55 -14.62
CA PHE A 16 -12.28 3.95 -14.08
C PHE A 16 -11.15 4.89 -14.48
N ALA A 17 -10.57 5.58 -13.51
CA ALA A 17 -9.45 6.47 -13.76
C ALA A 17 -8.29 5.60 -14.28
N GLN A 18 -8.16 5.56 -15.62
CA GLN A 18 -7.06 4.87 -16.27
C GLN A 18 -5.78 5.66 -15.96
N LEU A 19 -4.70 4.94 -15.65
CA LEU A 19 -3.39 5.57 -15.48
C LEU A 19 -3.08 6.46 -16.69
N SER A 20 -2.44 7.60 -16.44
CA SER A 20 -1.86 8.36 -17.53
C SER A 20 -0.83 7.49 -18.29
N PRO A 21 -0.62 7.70 -19.61
CA PRO A 21 0.37 6.93 -20.36
C PRO A 21 1.76 6.91 -19.70
N GLN A 22 2.19 8.06 -19.19
CA GLN A 22 3.46 8.19 -18.48
C GLN A 22 3.52 7.34 -17.18
N ALA A 23 2.41 7.25 -16.44
CA ALA A 23 2.34 6.42 -15.25
C ALA A 23 2.32 4.92 -15.62
N LEU A 24 1.64 4.55 -16.71
CA LEU A 24 1.66 3.19 -17.23
C LEU A 24 3.07 2.78 -17.65
N ASP A 25 3.79 3.62 -18.41
CA ASP A 25 5.18 3.38 -18.80
C ASP A 25 6.08 3.22 -17.58
N SER A 26 5.88 4.06 -16.57
CA SER A 26 6.63 3.97 -15.30
C SER A 26 6.36 2.63 -14.59
N LEU A 27 5.11 2.15 -14.60
CA LEU A 27 4.74 0.85 -14.03
C LEU A 27 5.34 -0.34 -14.81
N GLN A 28 5.46 -0.23 -16.13
CA GLN A 28 6.11 -1.26 -16.95
C GLN A 28 7.58 -1.48 -16.56
N GLN A 29 8.26 -0.41 -16.13
CA GLN A 29 9.66 -0.45 -15.71
C GLN A 29 9.85 -1.05 -14.30
N VAL A 30 8.79 -1.11 -13.50
CA VAL A 30 8.86 -1.70 -12.17
C VAL A 30 9.08 -3.21 -12.28
N LYS A 31 10.10 -3.73 -11.61
CA LYS A 31 10.39 -5.17 -11.56
C LYS A 31 9.52 -5.84 -10.50
N TYR A 32 9.57 -5.33 -9.27
CA TYR A 32 8.76 -5.82 -8.16
C TYR A 32 8.64 -4.77 -7.05
N ILE A 33 7.64 -4.94 -6.18
CA ILE A 33 7.51 -4.16 -4.94
C ILE A 33 8.35 -4.85 -3.86
N LYS A 34 9.32 -4.16 -3.30
CA LYS A 34 10.17 -4.71 -2.22
C LYS A 34 9.64 -4.40 -0.82
N ALA A 35 8.87 -3.32 -0.68
CA ALA A 35 8.29 -2.94 0.60
C ALA A 35 6.95 -2.21 0.42
N LYS A 36 6.03 -2.45 1.35
CA LYS A 36 4.78 -1.74 1.53
C LYS A 36 4.83 -1.06 2.90
N TYR A 37 4.49 0.21 2.93
CA TYR A 37 4.33 1.01 4.14
C TYR A 37 2.89 1.47 4.21
N VAL A 38 2.24 1.21 5.34
CA VAL A 38 0.94 1.78 5.64
C VAL A 38 1.15 2.95 6.59
N LEU A 39 0.78 4.15 6.15
CA LEU A 39 1.13 5.40 6.80
C LEU A 39 -0.11 6.23 7.16
N HIS A 40 0.02 7.04 8.20
CA HIS A 40 -0.98 8.02 8.65
C HIS A 40 -0.45 9.45 8.50
N ASP A 41 -1.33 10.36 8.09
CA ASP A 41 -1.08 11.81 8.04
C ASP A 41 -1.36 12.51 9.39
N SER A 42 -2.13 11.88 10.27
CA SER A 42 -2.52 12.38 11.58
C SER A 42 -1.32 12.50 12.52
N GLN A 43 -1.07 13.74 12.99
CA GLN A 43 -0.05 14.07 13.99
C GLN A 43 -0.51 13.89 15.45
N ASN A 44 -1.77 13.48 15.66
CA ASN A 44 -2.38 13.41 16.99
C ASN A 44 -2.21 12.04 17.68
N ILE A 45 -1.34 11.17 17.15
CA ILE A 45 -1.07 9.85 17.75
C ILE A 45 0.34 9.89 18.37
N SER A 46 0.40 9.86 19.70
CA SER A 46 1.67 9.74 20.43
C SER A 46 2.22 8.33 20.25
N LEU A 47 3.15 8.16 19.31
CA LEU A 47 3.81 6.90 18.99
C LEU A 47 5.33 7.08 18.98
N ALA A 48 6.05 5.98 19.20
CA ALA A 48 7.51 5.98 19.23
C ALA A 48 8.12 6.58 17.94
N PRO A 49 9.15 7.45 18.04
CA PRO A 49 9.85 8.03 16.88
C PRO A 49 10.41 6.99 15.90
N SER A 50 10.68 5.77 16.37
CA SER A 50 11.14 4.63 15.56
C SER A 50 10.14 4.19 14.49
N ARG A 51 8.89 4.66 14.55
CA ARG A 51 7.84 4.39 13.57
C ARG A 51 7.68 5.50 12.51
N LEU A 52 8.50 6.54 12.56
CA LEU A 52 8.43 7.63 11.59
C LEU A 52 9.02 7.21 10.24
N TYR A 53 8.27 7.47 9.19
CA TYR A 53 8.68 7.29 7.80
C TYR A 53 8.81 8.65 7.13
N THR A 54 9.95 8.90 6.48
CA THR A 54 10.18 10.15 5.74
C THR A 54 9.88 9.95 4.26
N LEU A 55 8.97 10.77 3.71
CA LEU A 55 8.64 10.82 2.30
C LEU A 55 8.75 12.27 1.83
N LYS A 56 9.62 12.55 0.85
CA LYS A 56 9.88 13.91 0.35
C LYS A 56 10.23 14.94 1.44
N GLY A 57 10.92 14.53 2.50
CA GLY A 57 11.28 15.38 3.64
C GLY A 57 10.19 15.52 4.71
N GLU A 58 8.95 15.11 4.40
CA GLU A 58 7.84 15.10 5.35
C GLU A 58 7.83 13.80 6.15
N LYS A 59 7.50 13.89 7.45
CA LYS A 59 7.43 12.74 8.37
C LYS A 59 6.00 12.24 8.51
N TYR A 60 5.84 10.93 8.42
CA TYR A 60 4.57 10.23 8.55
C TYR A 60 4.67 9.11 9.57
N TYR A 61 3.56 8.79 10.24
CA TYR A 61 3.53 7.68 11.18
C TYR A 61 3.29 6.38 10.45
N GLY A 62 4.15 5.39 10.67
CA GLY A 62 3.98 4.06 10.12
C GLY A 62 3.18 3.14 11.04
N GLU A 63 2.15 2.53 10.46
CA GLU A 63 1.29 1.54 11.09
C GLU A 63 1.89 0.14 10.94
N TYR A 64 2.18 -0.23 9.68
CA TYR A 64 2.74 -1.52 9.31
C TYR A 64 3.77 -1.36 8.19
N VAL A 65 4.78 -2.24 8.21
CA VAL A 65 5.68 -2.43 7.07
C VAL A 65 5.70 -3.89 6.68
N THR A 66 5.49 -4.18 5.40
CA THR A 66 5.67 -5.53 4.84
C THR A 66 6.80 -5.48 3.83
N LYS A 67 7.78 -6.36 3.95
CA LYS A 67 8.82 -6.55 2.93
C LYS A 67 8.57 -7.83 2.15
N TYR A 68 8.78 -7.76 0.85
CA TYR A 68 8.48 -8.84 -0.07
C TYR A 68 9.73 -9.31 -0.81
N ASP A 69 9.74 -10.58 -1.19
CA ASP A 69 10.69 -11.10 -2.15
C ASP A 69 10.36 -10.64 -3.59
N HIS A 70 11.20 -11.04 -4.55
CA HIS A 70 11.01 -10.72 -5.97
C HIS A 70 9.75 -11.33 -6.59
N ARG A 71 9.13 -12.32 -5.92
CA ARG A 71 7.88 -12.97 -6.34
C ARG A 71 6.66 -12.28 -5.76
N GLY A 72 6.86 -11.33 -4.84
CA GLY A 72 5.78 -10.64 -4.15
C GLY A 72 5.28 -11.34 -2.89
N SER A 73 5.98 -12.37 -2.40
CA SER A 73 5.65 -13.05 -1.14
C SER A 73 6.27 -12.34 0.05
N ALA A 74 5.51 -12.15 1.13
CA ALA A 74 6.00 -11.49 2.33
C ALA A 74 7.13 -12.29 3.02
N LEU A 75 8.22 -11.60 3.36
CA LEU A 75 9.40 -12.14 4.06
C LEU A 75 9.53 -11.60 5.48
N GLU A 76 9.21 -10.32 5.65
CA GLU A 76 9.27 -9.63 6.94
C GLU A 76 8.01 -8.78 7.10
N PHE A 77 7.46 -8.76 8.31
CA PHE A 77 6.33 -7.92 8.68
C PHE A 77 6.66 -7.19 9.97
N TYR A 78 6.34 -5.91 10.03
CA TYR A 78 6.65 -5.05 11.15
C TYR A 78 5.34 -4.42 11.62
N SER A 79 4.84 -4.88 12.77
CA SER A 79 3.64 -4.35 13.37
C SER A 79 3.93 -3.19 14.30
N GLY A 80 3.12 -2.13 14.22
CA GLY A 80 3.29 -0.96 15.07
C GLY A 80 2.92 -1.26 16.53
N GLY A 81 3.88 -1.14 17.44
CA GLY A 81 3.71 -1.19 18.90
C GLY A 81 3.95 0.17 19.57
N SER A 82 3.88 0.20 20.90
CA SER A 82 4.12 1.39 21.73
C SER A 82 5.57 1.88 21.66
N GLU A 83 6.54 0.95 21.68
CA GLU A 83 7.98 1.24 21.70
C GLU A 83 8.62 1.30 20.30
N GLY A 84 7.88 0.88 19.27
CA GLY A 84 8.40 0.80 17.91
C GLY A 84 7.73 -0.29 17.10
N TYR A 85 8.42 -0.76 16.08
CA TYR A 85 7.97 -1.92 15.32
C TYR A 85 8.31 -3.23 16.04
N ILE A 86 7.34 -4.15 16.08
CA ILE A 86 7.54 -5.53 16.48
C ILE A 86 7.84 -6.33 15.20
N PRO A 87 9.06 -6.89 15.05
CA PRO A 87 9.45 -7.60 13.85
C PRO A 87 8.95 -9.05 13.87
N HIS A 88 8.24 -9.43 12.83
CA HIS A 88 7.92 -10.81 12.47
C HIS A 88 8.72 -11.18 11.21
N LYS A 89 9.28 -12.40 11.16
CA LYS A 89 10.03 -12.88 10.00
C LYS A 89 9.60 -14.29 9.61
N ARG A 90 9.56 -14.54 8.29
CA ARG A 90 9.28 -15.88 7.74
C ARG A 90 10.36 -16.88 8.16
N TYR A 91 11.61 -16.44 8.14
CA TYR A 91 12.76 -17.17 8.65
C TYR A 91 13.22 -16.48 9.93
N ASN A 92 12.60 -16.85 11.05
CA ASN A 92 12.77 -16.13 12.31
C ASN A 92 14.04 -16.57 13.07
N THR A 93 14.61 -15.65 13.83
CA THR A 93 15.71 -15.91 14.76
C THR A 93 15.17 -15.87 16.19
N TYR A 94 15.23 -17.01 16.88
CA TYR A 94 14.78 -17.13 18.27
C TYR A 94 15.42 -16.05 19.16
N GLY A 95 14.58 -15.38 19.95
CA GLY A 95 15.00 -14.29 20.85
C GLY A 95 15.25 -12.93 20.19
N LYS A 96 15.11 -12.80 18.86
CA LYS A 96 15.27 -11.52 18.14
C LYS A 96 14.01 -11.06 17.43
N ASP A 97 13.30 -11.99 16.80
CA ASP A 97 12.10 -11.69 16.04
C ASP A 97 11.05 -12.79 16.20
N LEU A 98 9.80 -12.39 16.03
CA LEU A 98 8.66 -13.28 16.14
C LEU A 98 8.53 -14.11 14.86
N PRO A 99 8.05 -15.36 14.96
CA PRO A 99 7.67 -16.11 13.77
C PRO A 99 6.52 -15.40 13.04
N PHE A 100 6.40 -15.66 11.74
CA PHE A 100 5.21 -15.29 10.99
C PHE A 100 3.97 -16.01 11.53
N GLU A 101 2.89 -15.25 11.66
CA GLU A 101 1.55 -15.78 11.91
C GLU A 101 0.90 -16.21 10.59
N ALA A 102 -0.17 -17.01 10.68
CA ALA A 102 -0.79 -17.65 9.51
C ALA A 102 -1.25 -16.64 8.44
N ASP A 103 -1.83 -15.52 8.86
CA ASP A 103 -2.28 -14.44 7.99
C ASP A 103 -1.13 -13.72 7.27
N MET A 104 0.04 -13.62 7.89
CA MET A 104 1.22 -12.98 7.29
C MET A 104 1.77 -13.76 6.09
N TYR A 105 1.51 -15.07 6.03
CA TYR A 105 1.86 -15.88 4.84
C TYR A 105 0.96 -15.59 3.65
N GLU A 106 -0.24 -15.07 3.88
CA GLU A 106 -1.19 -14.71 2.83
C GLU A 106 -0.83 -13.39 2.16
N TYR A 107 -0.03 -12.54 2.82
CA TYR A 107 0.41 -11.27 2.27
C TYR A 107 1.21 -11.47 0.98
N HIS A 108 0.57 -11.09 -0.12
CA HIS A 108 1.13 -11.18 -1.45
C HIS A 108 0.84 -9.92 -2.26
N ILE A 109 1.83 -9.44 -2.99
CA ILE A 109 1.71 -8.27 -3.86
C ILE A 109 2.14 -8.58 -5.29
N LYS A 110 1.37 -8.12 -6.26
CA LYS A 110 1.64 -8.32 -7.68
C LYS A 110 1.42 -7.03 -8.46
N ILE A 111 2.31 -6.75 -9.41
CA ILE A 111 2.10 -5.71 -10.41
C ILE A 111 1.45 -6.36 -11.62
N ASP A 112 0.21 -5.99 -11.90
CA ASP A 112 -0.46 -6.40 -13.13
C ASP A 112 -0.19 -5.37 -14.22
N LYS A 113 0.91 -5.60 -14.94
CA LYS A 113 1.36 -4.76 -16.04
C LYS A 113 0.37 -4.69 -17.19
N LYS A 114 -0.45 -5.73 -17.40
CA LYS A 114 -1.42 -5.77 -18.49
C LYS A 114 -2.54 -4.76 -18.26
N HIS A 115 -3.02 -4.68 -17.02
CA HIS A 115 -4.13 -3.79 -16.66
C HIS A 115 -3.67 -2.48 -16.01
N GLY A 116 -2.36 -2.28 -15.82
CA GLY A 116 -1.81 -1.09 -15.20
C GLY A 116 -2.19 -0.99 -13.72
N THR A 117 -2.24 -2.11 -12.99
CA THR A 117 -2.73 -2.13 -11.60
C THR A 117 -1.74 -2.77 -10.65
N ILE A 118 -1.93 -2.52 -9.35
CA ILE A 118 -1.24 -3.23 -8.27
C ILE A 118 -2.29 -4.07 -7.55
N ILE A 119 -2.02 -5.36 -7.40
CA ILE A 119 -2.88 -6.30 -6.66
C ILE A 119 -2.20 -6.59 -5.33
N ASP A 120 -2.82 -6.20 -4.23
CA ASP A 120 -2.30 -6.31 -2.87
C ASP A 120 -3.29 -7.12 -2.03
N ASN A 121 -2.93 -8.37 -1.73
CA ASN A 121 -3.78 -9.32 -1.03
C ASN A 121 -5.22 -9.44 -1.60
N GLY A 122 -5.33 -9.46 -2.94
CA GLY A 122 -6.61 -9.50 -3.66
C GLY A 122 -7.26 -8.13 -3.90
N GLU A 123 -6.86 -7.07 -3.19
CA GLU A 123 -7.30 -5.71 -3.46
C GLU A 123 -6.61 -5.16 -4.72
N THR A 124 -7.36 -4.56 -5.63
CA THR A 124 -6.80 -4.00 -6.87
C THR A 124 -6.74 -2.48 -6.81
N HIS A 125 -5.53 -1.94 -6.70
CA HIS A 125 -5.27 -0.50 -6.75
C HIS A 125 -5.08 -0.04 -8.19
N ARG A 126 -5.93 0.92 -8.60
CA ARG A 126 -5.93 1.55 -9.93
C ARG A 126 -5.56 3.03 -9.89
N ASN A 127 -5.87 3.69 -8.77
CA ASN A 127 -5.55 5.08 -8.55
C ASN A 127 -4.28 5.19 -7.71
N PHE A 128 -3.16 5.56 -8.33
CA PHE A 128 -1.90 5.75 -7.64
C PHE A 128 -0.96 6.69 -8.39
N HIS A 129 0.01 7.23 -7.66
CA HIS A 129 0.93 8.24 -8.17
C HIS A 129 2.38 7.83 -7.94
N PHE A 130 3.20 7.94 -8.98
CA PHE A 130 4.64 7.72 -8.87
C PHE A 130 5.35 8.88 -8.20
N ILE A 131 6.28 8.56 -7.31
CA ILE A 131 7.26 9.46 -6.73
C ILE A 131 8.62 9.03 -7.29
N LYS A 132 8.89 9.47 -8.53
CA LYS A 132 10.01 8.97 -9.35
C LYS A 132 11.38 9.14 -8.68
N GLY A 133 11.62 10.29 -8.04
CA GLY A 133 12.90 10.57 -7.35
C GLY A 133 13.22 9.63 -6.17
N GLU A 134 12.23 8.89 -5.67
CA GLU A 134 12.41 7.99 -4.51
C GLU A 134 12.06 6.52 -4.82
N LYS A 135 11.77 6.18 -6.10
CA LYS A 135 11.28 4.85 -6.50
C LYS A 135 10.09 4.35 -5.67
N LYS A 136 9.11 5.24 -5.48
CA LYS A 136 7.91 4.97 -4.68
C LYS A 136 6.62 5.16 -5.47
N ILE A 137 5.58 4.46 -5.07
CA ILE A 137 4.20 4.62 -5.57
C ILE A 137 3.33 4.94 -4.36
N LYS A 138 2.57 6.03 -4.43
CA LYS A 138 1.61 6.43 -3.40
C LYS A 138 0.20 6.04 -3.83
N VAL A 139 -0.49 5.31 -2.96
CA VAL A 139 -1.88 4.89 -3.13
C VAL A 139 -2.71 5.53 -2.00
N PRO A 140 -3.74 6.33 -2.31
CA PRO A 140 -4.68 6.78 -1.29
C PRO A 140 -5.52 5.59 -0.81
N THR A 141 -5.88 5.56 0.48
CA THR A 141 -6.91 4.64 0.96
C THR A 141 -8.22 5.38 1.19
N ASN A 142 -9.31 4.62 1.32
CA ASN A 142 -10.63 5.18 1.65
C ASN A 142 -10.74 5.58 3.14
N SER A 143 -9.73 5.22 3.96
CA SER A 143 -9.69 5.57 5.38
C SER A 143 -9.08 6.97 5.54
N GLN A 144 -9.79 7.84 6.26
CA GLN A 144 -9.34 9.20 6.52
C GLN A 144 -7.95 9.18 7.15
N GLY A 145 -7.05 9.91 6.50
CA GLY A 145 -5.68 10.09 6.96
C GLY A 145 -4.72 8.94 6.69
N ARG A 146 -5.17 7.84 6.08
CA ARG A 146 -4.34 6.67 5.81
C ARG A 146 -3.99 6.53 4.34
N PHE A 147 -2.75 6.21 4.04
CA PHE A 147 -2.28 5.95 2.68
C PHE A 147 -1.20 4.88 2.64
N ILE A 148 -1.00 4.28 1.46
CA ILE A 148 0.01 3.25 1.24
C ILE A 148 1.15 3.84 0.41
N ILE A 149 2.38 3.50 0.78
CA ILE A 149 3.56 3.68 -0.06
C ILE A 149 4.10 2.31 -0.42
N TYR A 150 4.21 2.04 -1.72
CA TYR A 150 5.01 0.94 -2.23
C TYR A 150 6.37 1.44 -2.65
N GLU A 151 7.42 0.78 -2.17
CA GLU A 151 8.79 0.99 -2.64
C GLU A 151 9.17 -0.13 -3.61
N TYR A 152 9.75 0.23 -4.75
CA TYR A 152 9.99 -0.70 -5.83
C TYR A 152 11.43 -0.69 -6.36
N LEU A 153 11.77 -1.73 -7.12
CA LEU A 153 13.03 -1.88 -7.84
C LEU A 153 12.83 -2.01 -9.34
#